data_AF-A0ABD3DJK4-F1
#
_entry.id   AF-A0ABD3DJK4-F1
#
_cell.length_a   1.000
_cell.length_b   1.000
_cell.length_c   1.000
_cell.angle_alpha   90.00
_cell.angle_beta   90.00
_cell.angle_gamma   90.00
#
_symmetry.space_group_name_H-M   'P 1'
#
loop_
_entity.id
_entity.type
_entity.pdbx_description
1 polymer ?
#
loop_
_entity_poly.entity_id
_entity_poly.type
_entity_poly.pdbx_seq_one_letter_code
_entity_poly.pdbx_strand_id
1 'polypeptide(L)' 'MDIKFFMFVFLFIAPPYGAALTARRNLEVNRHLRRLNKPSLKSIKSPDGDIIDCVHISHQPAFDHPILKNHTIQTKIRV' A
#
# COMPACT_ATOMS: atom_id res chain seq x y z
N MET A 1 16.42 -2.19 -46.94
CA MET A 1 15.97 -2.09 -45.53
C MET A 1 16.70 -0.93 -44.90
N ASP A 2 16.05 0.23 -44.86
CA ASP A 2 16.69 1.49 -44.47
C ASP A 2 16.81 1.63 -42.95
N ILE A 3 17.89 2.23 -42.47
CA ILE A 3 18.10 2.60 -41.06
C ILE A 3 16.91 3.38 -40.49
N LYS A 4 16.25 4.17 -41.35
CA LYS A 4 15.03 4.92 -41.01
C LYS A 4 13.86 4.01 -40.65
N PHE A 5 13.72 2.87 -41.32
CA PHE A 5 12.70 1.87 -41.02
C PHE A 5 12.97 1.24 -39.64
N PHE A 6 14.23 0.89 -39.35
CA PHE A 6 14.59 0.30 -38.05
C PHE A 6 14.41 1.29 -36.89
N MET A 7 14.74 2.56 -37.09
CA MET A 7 14.49 3.61 -36.09
C MET A 7 13.00 3.88 -35.85
N PHE A 8 12.18 3.83 -36.91
CA PHE A 8 10.72 3.93 -36.77
C PHE A 8 10.17 2.76 -35.95
N VAL A 9 10.60 1.54 -36.24
CA VAL A 9 10.18 0.33 -35.51
C VAL A 9 10.53 0.42 -34.02
N PHE A 10 11.71 0.93 -33.68
CA PHE A 10 12.14 1.06 -32.28
C PHE A 10 11.31 2.08 -31.48
N LEU A 11 10.88 3.18 -32.11
CA LEU A 11 10.10 4.24 -31.46
C LEU A 11 8.65 3.83 -31.17
N PHE A 12 8.05 3.00 -32.05
CA PHE A 12 6.65 2.61 -31.95
C PHE A 12 6.42 1.26 -31.24
N ILE A 13 7.43 0.38 -31.15
CA ILE A 13 7.27 -0.97 -30.59
C ILE A 13 7.92 -1.13 -29.22
N ALA A 14 9.00 -0.42 -28.91
CA ALA A 14 9.62 -0.52 -27.59
C ALA A 14 8.77 0.26 -26.57
N PRO A 15 8.14 -0.39 -25.56
CA PRO A 15 7.56 0.37 -24.46
C PRO A 15 8.67 1.23 -23.86
N PRO A 16 8.43 2.54 -23.61
CA PRO A 16 9.44 3.36 -22.98
C PRO A 16 9.79 2.67 -21.67
N TYR A 17 11.08 2.38 -21.45
CA TYR A 17 11.56 1.69 -20.25
C TYR A 17 10.99 2.31 -18.95
N GLY A 18 10.65 3.61 -18.97
CA GLY A 18 9.96 4.32 -17.89
C GLY A 18 8.52 3.87 -17.58
N ALA A 19 7.74 3.39 -18.56
CA ALA A 19 6.37 2.90 -18.33
C ALA A 19 6.37 1.59 -17.51
N ALA A 20 7.28 0.66 -17.83
CA ALA A 20 7.44 -0.58 -17.09
C ALA A 20 7.92 -0.32 -15.64
N LEU A 21 8.83 0.64 -15.45
CA LEU A 21 9.29 1.05 -14.12
C LEU A 21 8.15 1.68 -13.29
N THR A 22 7.37 2.58 -13.89
CA THR A 22 6.22 3.22 -13.24
C THR A 22 5.17 2.20 -12.82
N ALA A 23 4.87 1.22 -13.69
CA ALA A 23 3.96 0.13 -13.37
C ALA A 23 4.43 -0.70 -12.17
N ARG A 24 5.73 -1.04 -12.10
CA ARG A 24 6.31 -1.75 -10.95
C ARG A 24 6.18 -0.95 -9.65
N ARG A 25 6.53 0.34 -9.67
CA ARG A 25 6.38 1.22 -8.51
C ARG A 25 4.93 1.28 -8.04
N ASN A 26 3.98 1.47 -8.95
CA ASN A 26 2.56 1.51 -8.61
C ASN A 26 2.06 0.18 -8.01
N LEU A 27 2.56 -0.96 -8.51
CA LEU A 27 2.23 -2.26 -7.93
C LEU A 27 2.75 -2.39 -6.49
N GLU A 28 3.95 -1.91 -6.21
CA GLU A 28 4.54 -1.91 -4.87
C GLU A 28 3.76 -1.00 -3.91
N VAL A 29 3.45 0.22 -4.33
CA VAL A 29 2.61 1.17 -3.58
C VAL A 29 1.24 0.56 -3.29
N ASN A 30 0.59 -0.05 -4.28
CA ASN A 30 -0.71 -0.71 -4.09
C ASN A 30 -0.63 -1.91 -3.14
N ARG A 31 0.46 -2.68 -3.19
CA ARG A 31 0.69 -3.77 -2.22
C ARG A 31 0.84 -3.21 -0.81
N HIS A 32 1.53 -2.09 -0.64
CA HIS A 32 1.70 -1.46 0.67
C HIS A 32 0.38 -0.89 1.19
N LEU A 33 -0.37 -0.15 0.35
CA LEU A 33 -1.68 0.38 0.69
C LEU A 33 -2.66 -0.70 1.12
N ARG A 34 -2.69 -1.86 0.44
CA ARG A 34 -3.56 -2.98 0.85
C ARG A 34 -3.22 -3.57 2.21
N ARG A 35 -1.97 -3.46 2.68
CA ARG A 35 -1.57 -3.90 4.02
C ARG A 35 -2.01 -2.89 5.09
N LEU A 36 -1.94 -1.60 4.77
CA LEU A 36 -2.32 -0.52 5.68
C LEU A 36 -3.84 -0.36 5.80
N ASN A 37 -4.56 -0.38 4.67
CA ASN A 37 -5.99 -0.13 4.59
C ASN A 37 -6.78 -1.41 4.86
N LYS A 38 -6.96 -1.71 6.15
CA LYS A 38 -7.78 -2.83 6.62
C LYS A 38 -9.23 -2.36 6.77
N PRO A 39 -10.23 -3.22 6.48
CA PRO A 39 -11.63 -2.83 6.56
C PRO A 39 -12.00 -2.44 8.01
N SER A 40 -12.66 -1.31 8.15
CA SER A 40 -13.12 -0.84 9.46
C SER A 40 -14.39 -1.58 9.90
N LEU A 41 -14.48 -1.84 11.19
CA LEU A 41 -15.68 -2.40 11.83
C LEU A 41 -16.68 -1.29 12.18
N LYS A 42 -16.16 -0.12 12.50
CA LYS A 42 -16.92 1.06 12.90
C LYS A 42 -16.09 2.30 12.64
N SER A 43 -16.72 3.38 12.21
CA SER A 43 -16.09 4.70 12.14
C SER A 43 -16.68 5.58 13.25
N ILE A 44 -15.83 6.28 13.97
CA ILE A 44 -16.22 7.27 14.97
C ILE A 44 -15.80 8.65 14.47
N LYS A 45 -16.64 9.66 14.68
CA LYS A 45 -16.30 11.05 14.37
C LYS A 45 -15.92 11.76 15.66
N SER A 46 -14.72 12.31 15.71
CA SER A 46 -14.25 13.17 16.80
C SER A 46 -15.02 14.51 16.79
N PRO A 47 -15.21 15.17 17.94
CA PRO A 47 -15.69 16.55 17.99
C PRO A 47 -14.91 17.51 17.08
N ASP A 48 -13.61 17.25 16.89
CA ASP A 48 -12.71 18.05 16.05
C ASP A 48 -12.89 17.79 14.54
N GLY A 49 -13.72 16.81 14.17
CA GLY A 49 -14.04 16.47 12.78
C GLY A 49 -13.31 15.26 12.23
N ASP A 50 -12.32 14.72 12.94
CA ASP A 50 -11.58 13.52 12.54
C ASP A 50 -12.49 12.29 12.46
N ILE A 51 -12.30 11.49 11.40
CA ILE A 51 -12.96 10.18 11.26
C ILE A 51 -11.93 9.11 11.63
N ILE A 52 -12.20 8.38 12.70
CA ILE A 52 -11.33 7.31 13.19
C ILE A 52 -12.00 5.97 12.90
N ASP A 53 -11.32 5.18 12.08
CA ASP A 53 -11.76 3.83 11.72
C ASP A 53 -11.24 2.79 12.72
N CYS A 54 -12.18 2.14 13.41
CA CYS A 54 -11.90 1.07 14.35
C CYS A 54 -11.69 -0.25 13.61
N VAL A 55 -10.59 -0.94 13.90
CA VAL A 55 -10.31 -2.31 13.44
C VAL A 55 -10.11 -3.22 14.64
N HIS A 56 -10.28 -4.54 14.46
CA HIS A 56 -10.00 -5.50 15.53
C HIS A 56 -8.53 -5.39 15.97
N ILE A 57 -8.27 -5.50 17.27
CA ILE A 57 -6.94 -5.23 17.84
C ILE A 57 -5.84 -6.12 17.24
N SER A 58 -6.11 -7.43 17.07
CA SER A 58 -5.17 -8.36 16.45
C SER A 58 -4.90 -8.08 14.97
N HIS A 59 -5.75 -7.28 14.32
CA HIS A 59 -5.62 -6.92 12.92
C HIS A 59 -5.00 -5.53 12.75
N GLN A 60 -4.59 -4.83 13.81
CA GLN A 60 -3.94 -3.52 13.62
C GLN A 60 -2.63 -3.66 12.81
N PRO A 61 -2.32 -2.73 11.89
CA PRO A 61 -1.10 -2.74 11.09
C PRO A 61 0.20 -2.89 11.89
N ALA A 62 0.23 -2.38 13.13
CA ALA A 62 1.39 -2.50 14.00
C ALA A 62 1.81 -3.95 14.26
N PHE A 63 0.85 -4.89 14.35
CA PHE A 63 1.14 -6.30 14.61
C PHE A 63 1.66 -7.07 13.38
N ASP A 64 1.67 -6.46 12.19
CA ASP A 64 2.35 -7.01 11.03
C ASP A 64 3.89 -6.90 11.15
N HIS A 65 4.37 -6.11 12.11
CA HIS A 65 5.80 -5.98 12.39
C HIS A 65 6.32 -7.25 13.09
N PRO A 66 7.45 -7.84 12.63
CA PRO A 66 7.96 -9.12 13.16
C PRO A 66 8.17 -9.13 14.68
N ILE A 67 8.60 -8.00 15.24
CA ILE A 67 8.83 -7.82 16.68
C ILE A 67 7.53 -7.92 17.49
N LEU A 68 6.39 -7.55 16.90
CA LEU A 68 5.10 -7.47 17.58
C LEU A 68 4.18 -8.67 17.31
N LYS A 69 4.57 -9.58 16.39
CA LYS A 69 3.72 -10.70 15.95
C LYS A 69 3.27 -11.64 17.09
N ASN A 70 4.09 -11.80 18.13
CA ASN A 70 3.81 -12.64 19.29
C ASN A 70 3.71 -11.83 20.60
N HIS A 71 3.50 -10.51 20.48
CA HIS A 71 3.41 -9.65 21.64
C HIS A 71 2.07 -9.86 22.37
N THR A 72 2.12 -10.19 23.66
CA THR A 72 0.91 -10.27 24.51
C THR A 72 0.36 -8.87 24.74
N ILE A 73 -0.83 -8.62 24.21
CA ILE A 73 -1.49 -7.33 24.36
C ILE A 73 -1.95 -7.15 25.80
N GLN A 74 -1.50 -6.06 26.44
CA GLN A 74 -2.01 -5.65 27.73
C GLN A 74 -3.38 -5.02 27.55
N THR A 75 -4.43 -5.70 27.99
CA THR A 75 -5.81 -5.22 27.92
C THR A 75 -6.20 -4.38 29.14
N LYS A 76 -5.39 -4.39 30.19
CA LYS A 76 -5.61 -3.61 31.41
C LYS A 76 -5.09 -2.19 31.19
N ILE A 77 -6.02 -1.23 31.16
CA ILE A 77 -5.67 0.18 31.28
C ILE A 77 -5.06 0.38 32.67
N ARG A 78 -3.81 0.83 32.71
CA ARG A 78 -3.16 1.25 33.96
C ARG A 78 -3.45 2.73 34.14
N VAL A 79 -4.51 3.01 34.91
CA VAL A 79 -4.83 4.32 35.46
C VAL A 79 -4.31 4.42 36.88
#